data_AF-A0A9P8GXH0-F1
#
_entry.id   AF-A0A9P8GXH0-F1
#
_cell.length_a   1.000
_cell.length_b   1.000
_cell.length_c   1.000
_cell.angle_alpha   90.00
_cell.angle_beta   90.00
_cell.angle_gamma   90.00
#
_symmetry.space_group_name_H-M   'P 1'
#
loop_
_entity.id
_entity.type
_entity.pdbx_description
1 polymer ?
#
loop_
_entity_poly.entity_id
_entity_poly.type
_entity_poly.pdbx_seq_one_letter_code
_entity_poly.pdbx_strand_id
1 'polypeptide(L)'
;MSSKQWCRWNSHLAPANHPGRGTLLTNRHGLPVSPALQPRNQKPAREQQSLESLTPFRKAVAANPYANALATPVRQCNYTGARLPSHHLLPFATIFRRNENDKLVPHLAPVDESRKTSRAYAVNSRELLIRLGQKKNWHRLLGQDLKFGLKHRNDYQWPSQVDQIILSRLRFNVVRKLAWVLGKPKSDLVKPFGLADECPSSKTILHLREGTSSGSSSNSVTEYHLTYLLGSELDGLLKGTSFAETDAILLTQSYMTVSAHIALARLALFLSGPENLTKPSKVR
;
A
#
# COMPACT_ATOMS: atom_id res chain seq x y z
N MET A 1 0.36 38.75 -44.90
CA MET A 1 -0.34 37.89 -43.92
C MET A 1 0.60 36.74 -43.59
N SER A 2 1.22 36.77 -42.41
CA SER A 2 2.34 35.86 -42.04
C SER A 2 1.82 34.77 -41.09
N SER A 3 1.88 33.52 -41.55
CA SER A 3 1.43 32.35 -40.79
C SER A 3 2.44 32.01 -39.69
N LYS A 4 2.10 32.32 -38.44
CA LYS A 4 2.87 31.92 -37.26
C LYS A 4 2.85 30.39 -37.12
N GLN A 5 4.00 29.78 -37.40
CA GLN A 5 4.25 28.37 -37.17
C GLN A 5 4.53 28.16 -35.67
N TRP A 6 3.72 27.34 -35.01
CA TRP A 6 3.92 26.99 -33.60
C TRP A 6 4.99 25.91 -33.47
N CYS A 7 6.18 26.29 -32.99
CA CYS A 7 7.21 25.33 -32.59
C CYS A 7 6.80 24.69 -31.25
N ARG A 8 6.45 23.40 -31.28
CA ARG A 8 6.32 22.59 -30.07
C ARG A 8 7.69 22.44 -29.41
N TRP A 9 7.80 22.93 -28.18
CA TRP A 9 8.93 22.67 -27.30
C TRP A 9 8.91 21.19 -26.89
N ASN A 10 9.89 20.42 -27.36
CA ASN A 10 10.16 19.08 -26.84
C ASN A 10 10.91 19.22 -25.51
N SER A 11 10.32 18.71 -24.45
CA SER A 11 10.90 18.63 -23.11
C SER A 11 12.14 17.73 -23.09
N HIS A 12 13.32 18.31 -22.84
CA HIS A 12 14.65 17.69 -22.80
C HIS A 12 14.95 16.83 -21.54
N LEU A 13 13.96 16.24 -20.88
CA LEU A 13 14.17 15.51 -19.60
C LEU A 13 13.86 14.01 -19.65
N ALA A 14 14.13 13.36 -20.78
CA ALA A 14 14.29 11.91 -20.82
C ALA A 14 15.63 11.59 -21.51
N PRO A 15 16.53 10.80 -20.89
CA PRO A 15 17.69 10.29 -21.62
C PRO A 15 17.17 9.45 -22.78
N ALA A 16 17.58 9.83 -23.99
CA ALA A 16 17.27 9.15 -25.23
C ALA A 16 18.02 7.81 -25.29
N ASN A 17 17.47 6.80 -24.63
CA ASN A 17 17.77 5.43 -24.97
C ASN A 17 17.02 5.14 -26.26
N HIS A 18 17.69 5.27 -27.40
CA HIS A 18 17.22 4.75 -28.68
C HIS A 18 17.66 3.28 -28.76
N PRO A 19 16.82 2.29 -28.37
CA PRO A 19 17.05 0.92 -28.84
C PRO A 19 16.92 0.93 -30.36
N GLY A 20 17.73 0.11 -31.05
CA GLY A 20 17.79 0.04 -32.51
C GLY A 20 16.41 0.02 -33.15
N ARG A 21 16.28 0.69 -34.30
CA ARG A 21 15.07 0.77 -35.14
C ARG A 21 14.45 -0.63 -35.33
N GLY A 22 13.53 -1.01 -34.45
CA GLY A 22 12.55 -2.03 -34.78
C GLY A 22 11.72 -1.50 -35.94
N THR A 23 11.69 -2.22 -37.05
CA THR A 23 10.81 -1.92 -38.19
C THR A 23 9.40 -1.67 -37.67
N LEU A 24 8.85 -0.47 -37.92
CA LEU A 24 7.48 -0.16 -37.57
C LEU A 24 6.57 -1.24 -38.16
N LEU A 25 5.83 -1.94 -37.31
CA LEU A 25 4.79 -2.87 -37.74
C LEU A 25 3.83 -2.09 -38.64
N THR A 26 3.83 -2.42 -39.93
CA THR A 26 2.89 -1.87 -40.91
C THR A 26 1.78 -2.86 -41.16
N ASN A 27 0.57 -2.38 -41.43
CA ASN A 27 -0.53 -3.22 -41.88
C ASN A 27 -0.27 -3.73 -43.32
N ARG A 28 -1.19 -4.53 -43.87
CA ARG A 28 -1.11 -5.02 -45.26
C ARG A 28 -1.11 -3.92 -46.32
N HIS A 29 -1.38 -2.67 -45.93
CA HIS A 29 -1.40 -1.50 -46.81
C HIS A 29 -0.16 -0.61 -46.64
N GLY A 30 0.87 -1.06 -45.93
CA GLY A 30 2.10 -0.29 -45.71
C GLY A 30 1.95 0.89 -44.74
N LEU A 31 0.81 1.00 -44.05
CA LEU A 31 0.56 2.05 -43.06
C LEU A 31 0.99 1.59 -41.66
N PRO A 32 1.56 2.48 -40.83
CA PRO A 32 1.94 2.13 -39.47
C PRO A 32 0.72 1.66 -38.66
N VAL A 33 0.83 0.50 -38.00
CA VAL A 33 -0.21 -0.02 -37.13
C VAL A 33 -0.33 0.88 -35.91
N SER A 34 -1.54 1.38 -35.64
CA SER A 34 -1.84 2.16 -34.45
C SER A 34 -1.31 1.46 -33.19
N PRO A 35 -0.68 2.18 -32.23
CA PRO A 35 -0.16 1.57 -31.00
C PRO A 35 -1.18 0.74 -30.21
N ALA A 36 -2.48 1.03 -30.38
CA ALA A 36 -3.58 0.27 -29.78
C ALA A 36 -3.83 -1.12 -30.42
N LEU A 37 -3.42 -1.30 -31.68
CA LEU A 37 -3.59 -2.53 -32.47
C LEU A 37 -2.30 -3.34 -32.59
N GLN A 38 -1.18 -2.82 -32.07
CA GLN A 38 0.04 -3.59 -31.97
C GLN A 38 -0.21 -4.79 -31.05
N PRO A 39 0.12 -6.02 -31.47
CA PRO A 39 0.00 -7.18 -30.60
C PRO A 39 0.78 -6.86 -29.33
N ARG A 40 0.19 -7.16 -28.17
CA ARG A 40 0.76 -6.89 -26.84
C ARG A 40 1.95 -7.82 -26.54
N ASN A 41 2.78 -8.07 -27.54
CA ASN A 41 4.02 -8.79 -27.45
C ASN A 41 4.94 -7.93 -26.59
N GLN A 42 5.03 -8.33 -25.33
CA GLN A 42 6.05 -7.96 -24.36
C GLN A 42 6.41 -6.48 -24.43
N LYS A 43 5.66 -5.64 -23.70
CA LYS A 43 6.25 -4.37 -23.24
C LYS A 43 7.65 -4.72 -22.74
N PRO A 44 8.73 -4.08 -23.26
CA PRO A 44 10.07 -4.44 -22.87
C PRO A 44 10.07 -4.48 -21.35
N ALA A 45 10.41 -5.64 -20.79
CA ALA A 45 10.49 -5.81 -19.35
C ALA A 45 11.37 -4.66 -18.88
N ARG A 46 10.80 -3.73 -18.13
CA ARG A 46 11.51 -2.53 -17.69
C ARG A 46 12.80 -3.05 -17.06
N GLU A 47 13.94 -2.76 -17.69
CA GLU A 47 15.22 -3.34 -17.28
C GLU A 47 15.36 -3.11 -15.78
N GLN A 48 15.28 -4.19 -15.02
CA GLN A 48 15.47 -4.13 -13.59
C GLN A 48 16.96 -3.94 -13.39
N GLN A 49 17.39 -2.67 -13.36
CA GLN A 49 18.76 -2.33 -13.01
C GLN A 49 19.09 -3.00 -11.67
N SER A 50 20.25 -3.66 -11.61
CA SER A 50 20.70 -4.28 -10.35
C SER A 50 20.79 -3.18 -9.29
N LEU A 51 20.36 -3.48 -8.07
CA LEU A 51 20.32 -2.49 -6.99
C LEU A 51 21.70 -1.90 -6.71
N GLU A 52 22.75 -2.68 -6.93
CA GLU A 52 24.15 -2.28 -6.77
C GLU A 52 24.54 -1.17 -7.77
N SER A 53 24.03 -1.24 -9.00
CA SER A 53 24.29 -0.26 -10.07
C SER A 53 23.58 1.08 -9.89
N LEU A 54 22.66 1.18 -8.92
CA LEU A 54 21.92 2.41 -8.68
C LEU A 54 22.81 3.48 -8.03
N THR A 55 22.67 4.72 -8.50
CA THR A 55 23.27 5.90 -7.87
C THR A 55 22.87 5.99 -6.38
N PRO A 56 23.70 6.56 -5.49
CA PRO A 56 23.38 6.71 -4.07
C PRO A 56 22.03 7.38 -3.81
N PHE A 57 21.68 8.42 -4.59
CA PHE A 57 20.38 9.08 -4.50
C PHE A 57 19.21 8.13 -4.81
N ARG A 58 19.28 7.36 -5.90
CA ARG A 58 18.26 6.35 -6.24
C ARG A 58 18.14 5.27 -5.16
N LYS A 59 19.25 4.85 -4.53
CA LYS A 59 19.24 3.92 -3.39
C LYS A 59 18.49 4.53 -2.19
N ALA A 60 18.78 5.78 -1.86
CA ALA A 60 18.09 6.50 -0.79
C ALA A 60 16.59 6.66 -1.07
N VAL A 61 16.20 7.04 -2.29
CA VAL A 61 14.78 7.14 -2.70
C VAL A 61 14.10 5.77 -2.66
N ALA A 62 14.78 4.71 -3.13
CA ALA A 62 14.25 3.35 -3.09
C ALA A 62 14.10 2.82 -1.67
N ALA A 63 14.91 3.26 -0.71
CA ALA A 63 14.79 2.91 0.71
C ALA A 63 13.71 3.73 1.45
N ASN A 64 13.31 4.89 0.92
CA ASN A 64 12.33 5.76 1.57
C ASN A 64 10.90 5.18 1.44
N PRO A 65 10.22 4.84 2.55
CA PRO A 65 8.88 4.24 2.51
C PRO A 65 7.83 5.21 1.97
N TYR A 66 7.95 6.51 2.24
CA TYR A 66 7.02 7.53 1.76
C TYR A 66 7.14 7.73 0.25
N ALA A 67 8.37 7.78 -0.28
CA ALA A 67 8.60 7.85 -1.72
C ALA A 67 7.98 6.65 -2.45
N ASN A 68 8.14 5.45 -1.90
CA ASN A 68 7.53 4.24 -2.45
C ASN A 68 6.00 4.25 -2.34
N ALA A 69 5.43 4.74 -1.25
CA ALA A 69 3.99 4.91 -1.09
C ALA A 69 3.41 5.86 -2.15
N LEU A 70 4.07 6.99 -2.39
CA LEU A 70 3.70 7.98 -3.41
C LEU A 70 3.90 7.47 -4.84
N ALA A 71 4.88 6.60 -5.07
CA ALA A 71 5.13 5.98 -6.36
C ALA A 71 4.06 4.94 -6.76
N THR A 72 3.17 4.55 -5.85
CA THR A 72 2.05 3.67 -6.18
C THR A 72 1.06 4.35 -7.14
N PRO A 73 0.37 3.59 -8.02
CA PRO A 73 -0.57 4.18 -8.97
C PRO A 73 -1.63 5.02 -8.27
N VAL A 74 -1.84 6.24 -8.76
CA VAL A 74 -2.94 7.09 -8.29
C VAL A 74 -4.27 6.47 -8.70
N ARG A 75 -5.19 6.37 -7.74
CA ARG A 75 -6.53 5.82 -7.89
C ARG A 75 -7.54 6.76 -7.25
N GLN A 76 -8.77 6.71 -7.74
CA GLN A 76 -9.86 7.51 -7.19
C GLN A 76 -10.60 6.68 -6.13
N CYS A 77 -10.79 7.26 -4.95
CA CYS A 77 -11.70 6.73 -3.95
C CYS A 77 -13.14 6.83 -4.47
N ASN A 78 -13.85 5.71 -4.56
CA ASN A 78 -15.23 5.67 -5.04
C ASN A 78 -16.21 6.38 -4.10
N TYR A 79 -15.88 6.49 -2.81
CA TYR A 79 -16.74 7.15 -1.84
C TYR A 79 -16.56 8.67 -1.76
N THR A 80 -15.30 9.13 -1.66
CA THR A 80 -14.98 10.56 -1.48
C THR A 80 -14.65 11.29 -2.77
N GLY A 81 -14.38 10.57 -3.86
CA GLY A 81 -13.88 11.14 -5.11
C GLY A 81 -12.41 11.58 -5.07
N ALA A 82 -11.75 11.49 -3.91
CA ALA A 82 -10.34 11.88 -3.76
C ALA A 82 -9.42 11.00 -4.61
N ARG A 83 -8.42 11.60 -5.26
CA ARG A 83 -7.37 10.89 -6.00
C ARG A 83 -6.14 10.75 -5.13
N LEU A 84 -5.83 9.53 -4.74
CA LEU A 84 -4.74 9.21 -3.83
C LEU A 84 -3.90 8.06 -4.41
N PRO A 85 -2.60 7.96 -4.06
CA PRO A 85 -1.82 6.76 -4.32
C PRO A 85 -2.51 5.54 -3.73
N SER A 86 -2.50 4.40 -4.44
CA SER A 86 -3.21 3.19 -4.02
C SER A 86 -2.78 2.66 -2.66
N HIS A 87 -1.58 3.04 -2.20
CA HIS A 87 -1.10 2.79 -0.85
C HIS A 87 -2.09 3.27 0.25
N HIS A 88 -2.73 4.43 0.05
CA HIS A 88 -3.67 5.02 1.00
C HIS A 88 -5.11 4.50 0.85
N LEU A 89 -5.32 3.56 -0.08
CA LEU A 89 -6.63 3.06 -0.42
C LEU A 89 -6.74 1.56 -0.13
N LEU A 90 -7.92 1.16 0.33
CA LEU A 90 -8.35 -0.21 0.47
C LEU A 90 -9.09 -0.64 -0.80
N PRO A 91 -8.59 -1.64 -1.53
CA PRO A 91 -9.32 -2.24 -2.64
C PRO A 91 -10.45 -3.14 -2.14
N PHE A 92 -11.63 -2.96 -2.73
CA PHE A 92 -12.81 -3.78 -2.55
C PHE A 92 -13.18 -4.45 -3.88
N ALA A 93 -13.69 -5.67 -3.81
CA ALA A 93 -14.32 -6.32 -4.95
C ALA A 93 -15.56 -7.09 -4.51
N THR A 94 -16.41 -7.37 -5.48
CA THR A 94 -17.54 -8.27 -5.32
C THR A 94 -17.04 -9.71 -5.21
N ILE A 95 -17.47 -10.41 -4.18
CA ILE A 95 -17.23 -11.83 -3.95
C ILE A 95 -18.59 -12.49 -3.74
N PHE A 96 -18.88 -13.53 -4.49
CA PHE A 96 -20.10 -14.30 -4.29
C PHE A 96 -19.87 -15.36 -3.21
N ARG A 97 -20.79 -15.44 -2.26
CA ARG A 97 -20.82 -16.48 -1.23
C ARG A 97 -22.16 -17.20 -1.31
N ARG A 98 -22.17 -18.52 -1.09
CA ARG A 98 -23.41 -19.27 -0.94
C ARG A 98 -23.96 -19.01 0.46
N ASN A 99 -25.24 -18.69 0.52
CA ASN A 99 -25.97 -18.59 1.78
C ASN A 99 -26.54 -19.96 2.19
N GLU A 100 -27.16 -20.06 3.37
CA GLU A 100 -27.76 -21.30 3.89
C GLU A 100 -28.77 -21.95 2.91
N ASN A 101 -29.48 -21.13 2.14
CA ASN A 101 -30.44 -21.59 1.11
C ASN A 101 -29.79 -21.93 -0.25
N ASP A 102 -28.48 -22.19 -0.28
CA ASP A 102 -27.64 -22.41 -1.47
C ASP A 102 -27.63 -21.27 -2.52
N LYS A 103 -28.32 -20.16 -2.25
CA LYS A 103 -28.36 -18.99 -3.11
C LYS A 103 -27.02 -18.25 -3.07
N LEU A 104 -26.46 -17.96 -4.25
CA LEU A 104 -25.27 -17.10 -4.38
C LEU A 104 -25.64 -15.64 -4.09
N VAL A 105 -25.00 -15.06 -3.09
CA VAL A 105 -25.17 -13.68 -2.66
C VAL A 105 -23.89 -12.88 -2.92
N PRO A 106 -23.97 -11.72 -3.57
CA PRO A 106 -22.82 -10.86 -3.81
C PRO A 106 -22.46 -10.07 -2.54
N HIS A 107 -21.25 -10.27 -2.02
CA HIS A 107 -20.70 -9.47 -0.93
C HIS A 107 -19.66 -8.49 -1.45
N LEU A 108 -19.68 -7.27 -0.92
CA LEU A 108 -18.57 -6.34 -1.12
C LEU A 108 -17.54 -6.57 -0.01
N ALA A 109 -16.37 -7.08 -0.39
CA ALA A 109 -15.32 -7.43 0.56
C ALA A 109 -14.00 -6.78 0.17
N PRO A 110 -13.12 -6.48 1.15
CA PRO A 110 -11.74 -6.13 0.85
C PRO A 110 -11.10 -7.27 0.06
N VAL A 111 -10.12 -6.99 -0.79
CA VAL A 111 -9.37 -8.00 -1.56
C VAL A 111 -7.89 -7.64 -1.58
N ASP A 112 -7.02 -8.63 -1.55
CA ASP A 112 -5.59 -8.36 -1.75
C ASP A 112 -5.28 -8.05 -3.23
N GLU A 113 -4.07 -7.60 -3.53
CA GLU A 113 -3.68 -7.09 -4.85
C GLU A 113 -3.78 -8.10 -6.03
N SER A 114 -4.37 -9.28 -5.86
CA SER A 114 -4.58 -10.28 -6.91
C SER A 114 -5.61 -9.85 -7.96
N ARG A 115 -5.13 -9.70 -9.20
CA ARG A 115 -5.72 -9.73 -10.58
C ARG A 115 -7.25 -9.61 -10.84
N LYS A 116 -8.09 -9.13 -9.91
CA LYS A 116 -9.52 -8.92 -10.15
C LYS A 116 -9.76 -7.61 -10.90
N THR A 117 -10.53 -7.70 -11.98
CA THR A 117 -10.73 -6.65 -12.99
C THR A 117 -11.69 -5.53 -12.57
N SER A 118 -12.61 -5.73 -11.62
CA SER A 118 -13.25 -4.60 -10.92
C SER A 118 -12.71 -4.48 -9.53
N ARG A 119 -12.18 -3.29 -9.24
CA ARG A 119 -11.93 -2.87 -7.89
C ARG A 119 -12.59 -1.52 -7.67
N ALA A 120 -13.31 -1.43 -6.56
CA ALA A 120 -13.61 -0.16 -5.94
C ALA A 120 -12.49 0.15 -4.96
N TYR A 121 -12.22 1.42 -4.72
CA TYR A 121 -11.25 1.86 -3.74
C TYR A 121 -11.95 2.73 -2.70
N ALA A 122 -11.66 2.48 -1.43
CA ALA A 122 -12.04 3.34 -0.32
C ALA A 122 -10.78 3.82 0.41
N VAL A 123 -10.83 4.94 1.12
CA VAL A 123 -9.68 5.39 1.92
C VAL A 123 -9.43 4.38 3.05
N ASN A 124 -8.16 4.12 3.36
CA ASN A 124 -7.74 3.27 4.48
C ASN A 124 -7.97 3.97 5.83
N SER A 125 -9.23 4.08 6.24
CA SER A 125 -9.65 4.69 7.50
C SER A 125 -10.76 3.85 8.13
N ARG A 126 -10.55 3.42 9.37
CA ARG A 126 -11.52 2.61 10.11
C ARG A 126 -12.85 3.34 10.30
N GLU A 127 -12.82 4.62 10.61
CA GLU A 127 -14.03 5.41 10.80
C GLU A 127 -14.86 5.56 9.54
N LEU A 128 -14.19 5.77 8.39
CA LEU A 128 -14.87 5.86 7.11
C LEU A 128 -15.64 4.57 6.85
N LEU A 129 -15.03 3.41 7.15
CA LEU A 129 -15.66 2.10 6.96
C LEU A 129 -16.85 1.89 7.89
N ILE A 130 -16.77 2.34 9.15
CA ILE A 130 -17.90 2.32 10.08
C ILE A 130 -19.06 3.14 9.52
N ARG A 131 -18.78 4.37 9.04
CA ARG A 131 -19.78 5.25 8.42
C ARG A 131 -20.38 4.67 7.14
N LEU A 132 -19.58 3.94 6.35
CA LEU A 132 -20.06 3.25 5.16
C LEU A 132 -21.11 2.18 5.51
N GLY A 133 -20.89 1.45 6.62
CA GLY A 133 -21.82 0.41 7.11
C GLY A 133 -23.16 0.96 7.57
N GLN A 134 -23.17 2.04 8.37
CA GLN A 134 -24.37 2.54 9.06
C GLN A 134 -25.51 3.01 8.13
N LYS A 135 -25.18 3.66 7.00
CA LYS A 135 -26.18 4.29 6.12
C LYS A 135 -26.37 3.57 4.78
N LYS A 136 -25.89 2.33 4.66
CA LYS A 136 -25.76 1.63 3.37
C LYS A 136 -25.05 2.47 2.29
N ASN A 137 -24.17 3.39 2.72
CA ASN A 137 -23.42 4.27 1.83
C ASN A 137 -22.36 3.52 1.03
N TRP A 138 -22.01 2.31 1.46
CA TRP A 138 -21.15 1.37 0.74
C TRP A 138 -21.67 1.07 -0.68
N HIS A 139 -22.95 1.30 -1.00
CA HIS A 139 -23.46 1.23 -2.37
C HIS A 139 -22.69 2.14 -3.35
N ARG A 140 -22.09 3.24 -2.87
CA ARG A 140 -21.25 4.12 -3.70
C ARG A 140 -19.93 3.49 -4.12
N LEU A 141 -19.49 2.45 -3.40
CA LEU A 141 -18.34 1.66 -3.80
C LEU A 141 -18.69 0.71 -4.95
N LEU A 142 -19.97 0.34 -5.11
CA LEU A 142 -20.39 -0.37 -6.31
C LEU A 142 -20.23 0.60 -7.48
N GLY A 143 -19.44 0.21 -8.48
CA GLY A 143 -19.27 1.00 -9.71
C GLY A 143 -20.61 1.25 -10.41
N GLN A 144 -20.59 2.09 -11.44
CA GLN A 144 -21.77 2.30 -12.29
C GLN A 144 -22.24 0.99 -12.94
N ASP A 145 -21.28 0.13 -13.31
CA ASP A 145 -21.56 -1.20 -13.83
C ASP A 145 -21.75 -2.18 -12.68
N LEU A 146 -23.01 -2.38 -12.29
CA LEU A 146 -23.39 -3.54 -11.49
C LEU A 146 -23.03 -4.79 -12.29
N LYS A 147 -22.15 -5.61 -11.73
CA LYS A 147 -21.69 -6.79 -12.43
C LYS A 147 -22.72 -7.91 -12.36
N PHE A 148 -22.68 -8.78 -13.38
CA PHE A 148 -23.34 -10.10 -13.37
C PHE A 148 -24.87 -10.08 -13.29
N GLY A 149 -25.52 -9.14 -14.00
CA GLY A 149 -26.98 -9.15 -14.15
C GLY A 149 -27.77 -8.76 -12.89
N LEU A 150 -27.08 -8.28 -11.85
CA LEU A 150 -27.71 -7.73 -10.65
C LEU A 150 -28.35 -6.38 -11.00
N LYS A 151 -29.68 -6.34 -10.97
CA LYS A 151 -30.46 -5.14 -11.30
C LYS A 151 -30.53 -4.16 -10.13
N HIS A 152 -30.41 -4.64 -8.89
CA HIS A 152 -30.61 -3.83 -7.70
C HIS A 152 -29.36 -3.81 -6.82
N ARG A 153 -29.00 -2.61 -6.34
CA ARG A 153 -27.89 -2.43 -5.38
C ARG A 153 -28.16 -3.13 -4.05
N ASN A 154 -29.44 -3.28 -3.70
CA ASN A 154 -29.90 -3.95 -2.48
C ASN A 154 -29.60 -5.46 -2.47
N ASP A 155 -29.27 -6.05 -3.62
CA ASP A 155 -28.90 -7.47 -3.70
C ASP A 155 -27.51 -7.71 -3.09
N TYR A 156 -26.71 -6.66 -2.96
CA TYR A 156 -25.38 -6.73 -2.37
C TYR A 156 -25.46 -6.71 -0.84
N GLN A 157 -24.54 -7.44 -0.22
CA GLN A 157 -24.40 -7.46 1.23
C GLN A 157 -23.07 -6.85 1.66
N TRP A 158 -23.15 -5.98 2.65
CA TRP A 158 -22.00 -5.47 3.38
C TRP A 158 -21.77 -6.34 4.62
N PRO A 159 -20.60 -6.96 4.78
CA PRO A 159 -20.31 -7.74 5.98
C PRO A 159 -20.44 -6.89 7.24
N SER A 160 -21.13 -7.41 8.26
CA SER A 160 -21.33 -6.70 9.54
C SER A 160 -20.00 -6.37 10.23
N GLN A 161 -18.99 -7.24 10.10
CA GLN A 161 -17.68 -7.11 10.72
C GLN A 161 -16.58 -6.78 9.71
N VAL A 162 -16.86 -5.90 8.74
CA VAL A 162 -15.91 -5.54 7.68
C VAL A 162 -14.61 -4.96 8.25
N ASP A 163 -14.69 -4.20 9.34
CA ASP A 163 -13.55 -3.54 9.97
C ASP A 163 -12.60 -4.58 10.58
N GLN A 164 -13.14 -5.60 11.23
CA GLN A 164 -12.37 -6.72 11.77
C GLN A 164 -11.72 -7.56 10.66
N ILE A 165 -12.43 -7.78 9.56
CA ILE A 165 -11.87 -8.47 8.38
C ILE A 165 -10.71 -7.68 7.77
N ILE A 166 -10.80 -6.35 7.74
CA ILE A 166 -9.73 -5.49 7.22
C ILE A 166 -8.55 -5.47 8.20
N LEU A 167 -8.83 -5.33 9.50
CA LEU A 167 -7.83 -5.32 10.55
C LEU A 167 -7.01 -6.61 10.56
N SER A 168 -7.67 -7.77 10.55
CA SER A 168 -6.99 -9.07 10.54
C SER A 168 -6.10 -9.23 9.31
N ARG A 169 -6.53 -8.75 8.14
CA ARG A 169 -5.71 -8.78 6.92
C ARG A 169 -4.51 -7.84 6.99
N LEU A 170 -4.69 -6.64 7.53
CA LEU A 170 -3.59 -5.69 7.70
C LEU A 170 -2.55 -6.24 8.68
N ARG A 171 -2.99 -6.81 9.82
CA ARG A 171 -2.13 -7.49 10.79
C ARG A 171 -1.40 -8.69 10.18
N PHE A 172 -2.13 -9.59 9.53
CA PHE A 172 -1.54 -10.73 8.82
C PHE A 172 -0.49 -10.29 7.80
N ASN A 173 -0.74 -9.22 7.05
CA ASN A 173 0.24 -8.72 6.09
C ASN A 173 1.50 -8.17 6.79
N VAL A 174 1.34 -7.43 7.90
CA VAL A 174 2.47 -6.97 8.72
C VAL A 174 3.26 -8.17 9.26
N VAL A 175 2.60 -9.14 9.89
CA VAL A 175 3.22 -10.36 10.42
C VAL A 175 3.99 -11.09 9.33
N ARG A 176 3.38 -11.33 8.17
CA ARG A 176 4.03 -11.99 7.04
C ARG A 176 5.28 -11.25 6.56
N LYS A 177 5.24 -9.91 6.50
CA LYS A 177 6.37 -9.09 6.06
C LYS A 177 7.47 -9.02 7.11
N LEU A 178 7.12 -8.86 8.39
CA LEU A 178 8.09 -8.87 9.49
C LEU A 178 8.72 -10.25 9.68
N ALA A 179 7.95 -11.33 9.61
CA ALA A 179 8.47 -12.69 9.71
C ALA A 179 9.54 -12.97 8.64
N TRP A 180 9.31 -12.51 7.40
CA TRP A 180 10.30 -12.62 6.33
C TRP A 180 11.58 -11.83 6.62
N VAL A 181 11.46 -10.65 7.23
CA VAL A 181 12.62 -9.83 7.60
C VAL A 181 13.38 -10.45 8.78
N LEU A 182 12.68 -10.89 9.82
CA LEU A 182 13.25 -11.52 11.02
C LEU A 182 13.92 -12.86 10.69
N GLY A 183 13.41 -13.59 9.69
CA GLY A 183 14.02 -14.83 9.19
C GLY A 183 15.33 -14.63 8.43
N LYS A 184 15.86 -13.40 8.30
CA LYS A 184 17.11 -13.09 7.59
C LYS A 184 18.18 -12.50 8.52
N PRO A 185 18.69 -13.25 9.50
CA PRO A 185 19.59 -12.72 10.52
C PRO A 185 20.92 -12.18 9.95
N LYS A 186 21.42 -12.73 8.83
CA LYS A 186 22.70 -12.34 8.22
C LYS A 186 22.69 -10.99 7.50
N SER A 187 21.54 -10.36 7.34
CA SER A 187 21.36 -9.20 6.46
C SER A 187 21.37 -7.84 7.17
N ASP A 188 21.69 -7.83 8.47
CA ASP A 188 21.74 -6.62 9.32
C ASP A 188 20.45 -5.77 9.30
N LEU A 189 19.33 -6.37 8.89
CA LEU A 189 18.06 -5.66 8.68
C LEU A 189 17.37 -5.31 9.99
N VAL A 190 17.57 -6.13 11.01
CA VAL A 190 16.97 -6.00 12.34
C VAL A 190 18.06 -6.14 13.38
N LYS A 191 18.13 -5.19 14.30
CA LYS A 191 19.04 -5.22 15.45
C LYS A 191 18.21 -5.18 16.74
N PRO A 192 18.66 -5.83 17.82
CA PRO A 192 18.12 -5.52 19.14
C PRO A 192 18.37 -4.02 19.41
N PHE A 193 17.40 -3.34 20.00
CA PHE A 193 17.55 -1.93 20.38
C PHE A 193 17.92 -1.85 21.87
N GLY A 194 19.13 -1.37 22.17
CA GLY A 194 19.58 -1.10 23.53
C GLY A 194 19.30 0.35 23.96
N LEU A 195 19.08 0.56 25.26
CA LEU A 195 18.85 1.90 25.85
C LEU A 195 20.02 2.88 25.66
N ALA A 196 21.23 2.38 25.38
CA ALA A 196 22.45 3.16 25.22
C ALA A 196 22.83 3.43 23.75
N ASP A 197 22.08 2.88 22.78
CA ASP A 197 22.43 3.02 21.37
C ASP A 197 21.95 4.37 20.84
N GLU A 198 22.89 5.19 20.33
CA GLU A 198 22.53 6.38 19.54
C GLU A 198 21.69 5.95 18.34
N CYS A 199 20.44 6.43 18.28
CA CYS A 199 19.51 6.05 17.23
C CYS A 199 19.76 6.91 15.97
N PRO A 200 20.20 6.31 14.84
CA PRO A 200 20.33 7.05 13.60
C PRO A 200 18.95 7.52 13.11
N SER A 201 18.91 8.72 12.55
CA SER A 201 17.70 9.41 12.08
C SER A 201 16.88 8.67 11.00
N SER A 202 17.37 7.55 10.46
CA SER A 202 16.73 6.79 9.38
C SER A 202 16.24 5.40 9.81
N LYS A 203 15.87 5.23 11.08
CA LYS A 203 15.50 3.91 11.63
C LYS A 203 14.15 3.96 12.33
N THR A 204 13.46 2.81 12.28
CA THR A 204 12.15 2.63 12.91
C THR A 204 12.32 1.74 14.13
N ILE A 205 11.84 2.20 15.28
CA ILE A 205 11.87 1.42 16.52
C ILE A 205 10.54 0.66 16.64
N LEU A 206 10.63 -0.65 16.86
CA LEU A 206 9.49 -1.52 17.10
C LEU A 206 9.55 -2.00 18.55
N HIS A 207 8.67 -1.47 19.39
CA HIS A 207 8.54 -1.92 20.77
C HIS A 207 7.73 -3.22 20.80
N LEU A 208 8.33 -4.26 21.37
CA LEU A 208 7.76 -5.59 21.51
C LEU A 208 6.98 -5.73 22.83
N ARG A 209 7.36 -4.95 23.85
CA ARG A 209 6.71 -4.94 25.17
C ARG A 209 6.19 -3.55 25.55
N GLU A 210 5.11 -3.55 26.32
CA GLU A 210 4.49 -2.36 26.88
C GLU A 210 5.39 -1.75 27.98
N GLY A 211 5.55 -0.43 28.01
CA GLY A 211 6.31 0.28 29.04
C GLY A 211 7.72 0.74 28.66
N THR A 212 8.22 0.43 27.46
CA THR A 212 9.57 0.86 27.01
C THR A 212 9.58 2.18 26.24
N SER A 213 8.59 3.04 26.43
CA SER A 213 8.59 4.37 25.79
C SER A 213 9.78 5.18 26.32
N SER A 214 10.84 5.28 25.52
CA SER A 214 11.90 6.24 25.80
C SER A 214 11.27 7.61 25.60
N GLY A 215 11.29 8.48 26.62
CA GLY A 215 10.73 9.84 26.54
C GLY A 215 11.46 10.77 25.56
N SER A 216 12.22 10.23 24.60
CA SER A 216 12.99 10.96 23.61
C SER A 216 12.07 11.37 22.46
N SER A 217 11.36 12.48 22.65
CA SER A 217 10.58 13.18 21.63
C SER A 217 11.49 13.82 20.55
N SER A 218 12.36 13.04 19.92
CA SER A 218 13.06 13.49 18.72
C SER A 218 12.14 13.28 17.51
N ASN A 219 11.74 14.36 16.85
CA ASN A 219 10.75 14.37 15.76
C ASN A 219 11.09 13.53 14.51
N SER A 220 12.23 12.82 14.50
CA SER A 220 12.73 12.10 13.32
C SER A 220 12.56 10.59 13.37
N VAL A 221 12.36 10.01 14.56
CA VAL A 221 12.27 8.55 14.71
C VAL A 221 10.81 8.11 14.71
N THR A 222 10.47 7.18 13.81
CA THR A 222 9.14 6.56 13.81
C THR A 222 9.13 5.37 14.76
N GLU A 223 8.28 5.44 15.78
CA GLU A 223 8.14 4.40 16.80
C GLU A 223 6.79 3.67 16.64
N TYR A 224 6.80 2.35 16.77
CA TYR A 224 5.60 1.52 16.73
C TYR A 224 5.55 0.56 17.92
N HIS A 225 4.43 0.56 18.64
CA HIS A 225 4.15 -0.44 19.67
C HIS A 225 3.47 -1.66 19.05
N LEU A 226 4.24 -2.73 18.80
CA LEU A 226 3.71 -3.93 18.12
C LEU A 226 2.67 -4.66 18.97
N THR A 227 2.76 -4.59 20.29
CA THR A 227 1.76 -5.16 21.21
C THR A 227 0.36 -4.60 20.92
N TYR A 228 0.26 -3.28 20.72
CA TYR A 228 -1.01 -2.63 20.36
C TYR A 228 -1.43 -2.92 18.91
N LEU A 229 -0.47 -2.85 17.97
CA LEU A 229 -0.77 -3.02 16.55
C LEU A 229 -1.22 -4.44 16.20
N LEU A 230 -0.54 -5.46 16.73
CA LEU A 230 -0.71 -6.87 16.36
C LEU A 230 -1.55 -7.65 17.38
N GLY A 231 -1.56 -7.27 18.65
CA GLY A 231 -2.21 -8.05 19.71
C GLY A 231 -1.61 -9.46 19.82
N SER A 232 -2.47 -10.48 19.88
CA SER A 232 -2.05 -11.89 20.02
C SER A 232 -1.26 -12.46 18.83
N GLU A 233 -1.28 -11.80 17.67
CA GLU A 233 -0.47 -12.24 16.53
C GLU A 233 1.04 -12.00 16.75
N LEU A 234 1.41 -11.15 17.72
CA LEU A 234 2.80 -10.87 18.07
C LEU A 234 3.53 -12.10 18.61
N ASP A 235 2.89 -12.88 19.47
CA ASP A 235 3.50 -14.06 20.08
C ASP A 235 3.89 -15.10 19.02
N GLY A 236 3.03 -15.28 18.01
CA GLY A 236 3.30 -16.14 16.87
C GLY A 236 4.44 -15.63 16.00
N LEU A 237 4.60 -14.31 15.87
CA LEU A 237 5.68 -13.69 15.11
C LEU A 237 7.05 -13.86 15.78
N LEU A 238 7.11 -13.77 17.11
CA LEU A 238 8.36 -13.85 17.88
C LEU A 238 8.79 -15.29 18.19
N LYS A 239 7.86 -16.24 18.17
CA LYS A 239 8.13 -17.65 18.46
C LYS A 239 9.23 -18.22 17.55
N GLY A 240 10.31 -18.70 18.16
CA GLY A 240 11.45 -19.28 17.44
C GLY A 240 12.42 -18.25 16.84
N THR A 241 12.27 -16.97 17.19
CA THR A 241 13.24 -15.91 16.84
C THR A 241 14.12 -15.58 18.03
N SER A 242 15.34 -15.11 17.77
CA SER A 242 16.26 -14.60 18.81
C SER A 242 15.79 -13.30 19.49
N PHE A 243 14.65 -12.75 19.06
CA PHE A 243 14.11 -11.47 19.54
C PHE A 243 12.97 -11.66 20.56
N ALA A 244 12.68 -12.91 20.96
CA ALA A 244 11.63 -13.20 21.94
C ALA A 244 11.87 -12.52 23.30
N GLU A 245 13.14 -12.34 23.68
CA GLU A 245 13.52 -11.76 24.97
C GLU A 245 13.77 -10.25 24.91
N THR A 246 13.91 -9.67 23.72
CA THR A 246 14.20 -8.25 23.54
C THR A 246 12.96 -7.39 23.74
N ASP A 247 13.10 -6.25 24.40
CA ASP A 247 11.97 -5.34 24.61
C ASP A 247 11.64 -4.49 23.39
N ALA A 248 12.65 -4.19 22.58
CA ALA A 248 12.52 -3.43 21.35
C ALA A 248 13.53 -3.91 20.31
N ILE A 249 13.14 -3.76 19.04
CA ILE A 249 14.00 -4.04 17.89
C ILE A 249 14.03 -2.84 16.97
N LEU A 250 15.17 -2.65 16.34
CA LEU A 250 15.40 -1.60 15.39
C LEU A 250 15.30 -2.17 13.97
N LEU A 251 14.35 -1.65 13.20
CA LEU A 251 14.16 -2.00 11.80
C LEU A 251 14.86 -0.97 10.93
N THR A 252 15.94 -1.39 10.27
CA THR A 252 16.70 -0.53 9.36
C THR A 252 15.85 -0.13 8.14
N GLN A 253 16.02 1.09 7.63
CA GLN A 253 15.44 1.49 6.36
C GLN A 253 16.33 1.01 5.22
N SER A 254 15.89 -0.05 4.56
CA SER A 254 16.54 -0.67 3.41
C SER A 254 15.46 -1.05 2.40
N TYR A 255 15.82 -1.15 1.12
CA TYR A 255 14.89 -1.60 0.07
C TYR A 255 14.22 -2.94 0.43
N MET A 256 14.89 -3.81 1.20
CA MET A 256 14.36 -5.10 1.65
C MET A 256 13.27 -4.96 2.72
N THR A 257 13.34 -3.92 3.56
CA THR A 257 12.44 -3.69 4.68
C THR A 257 11.33 -2.69 4.35
N VAL A 258 11.44 -1.95 3.23
CA VAL A 258 10.43 -0.99 2.74
C VAL A 258 9.02 -1.58 2.77
N SER A 259 8.85 -2.82 2.32
CA SER A 259 7.53 -3.44 2.29
C SER A 259 6.94 -3.69 3.69
N ALA A 260 7.78 -3.92 4.71
CA ALA A 260 7.37 -4.04 6.10
C ALA A 260 7.05 -2.66 6.70
N HIS A 261 7.88 -1.64 6.46
CA HIS A 261 7.60 -0.24 6.85
C HIS A 261 6.27 0.25 6.29
N ILE A 262 6.01 0.00 5.00
CA ILE A 262 4.74 0.32 4.34
C ILE A 262 3.56 -0.40 5.00
N ALA A 263 3.70 -1.69 5.31
CA ALA A 263 2.64 -2.46 5.95
C ALA A 263 2.34 -1.92 7.36
N LEU A 264 3.38 -1.61 8.15
CA LEU A 264 3.26 -1.02 9.48
C LEU A 264 2.57 0.34 9.43
N ALA A 265 3.04 1.24 8.57
CA ALA A 265 2.44 2.56 8.39
C ALA A 265 0.96 2.45 7.99
N ARG A 266 0.61 1.51 7.10
CA ARG A 266 -0.77 1.29 6.67
C ARG A 266 -1.67 0.75 7.80
N LEU A 267 -1.16 -0.16 8.63
CA LEU A 267 -1.88 -0.65 9.80
C LEU A 267 -2.04 0.45 10.87
N ALA A 268 -0.98 1.20 11.15
CA ALA A 268 -1.01 2.33 12.08
C ALA A 268 -2.03 3.38 11.64
N LEU A 269 -2.01 3.80 10.37
CA LEU A 269 -2.98 4.73 9.81
C LEU A 269 -4.43 4.23 9.91
N PHE A 270 -4.66 2.92 9.79
CA PHE A 270 -5.99 2.35 9.95
C PHE A 270 -6.50 2.44 11.39
N LEU A 271 -5.60 2.28 12.37
CA LEU A 271 -5.90 2.33 13.80
C LEU A 271 -5.92 3.76 14.36
N SER A 272 -5.16 4.68 13.78
CA SER A 272 -5.18 6.11 14.10
C SER A 272 -6.51 6.73 13.66
N GLY A 273 -7.53 6.68 14.52
CA GLY A 273 -8.75 7.47 14.33
C GLY A 273 -8.47 8.98 14.40
N PRO A 274 -9.25 9.85 13.74
CA PRO A 274 -9.17 11.31 13.83
C PRO A 274 -9.35 11.91 15.23
N GLU A 275 -9.67 11.15 16.29
CA GLU A 275 -9.61 11.70 17.66
C GLU A 275 -8.21 12.24 18.03
N ASN A 276 -7.15 11.75 17.36
CA ASN A 276 -5.79 12.28 17.52
C ASN A 276 -5.44 13.45 16.57
N LEU A 277 -6.36 13.86 15.67
CA LEU A 277 -6.14 14.95 14.71
C LEU A 277 -6.91 16.24 15.06
N THR A 278 -7.83 16.21 16.03
CA THR A 278 -8.72 17.36 16.32
C THR A 278 -8.90 17.67 17.81
N LYS A 279 -7.82 17.72 18.57
CA LYS A 279 -7.78 18.59 19.76
C LYS A 279 -6.69 19.64 19.54
N PRO A 280 -7.00 20.82 18.96
CA PRO A 280 -6.15 21.97 19.18
C PRO A 280 -6.09 22.16 20.69
N SER A 281 -4.90 22.03 21.28
CA SER A 281 -4.64 22.49 22.62
C SER A 281 -5.05 23.96 22.65
N LYS A 282 -6.18 24.26 23.29
CA LYS A 282 -6.47 25.63 23.72
C LYS A 282 -5.41 25.95 24.75
N VAL A 283 -4.31 26.53 24.30
CA VAL A 283 -3.42 27.31 25.15
C VAL A 283 -4.29 28.46 25.66
N ARG A 284 -4.63 28.39 26.95
CA ARG A 284 -5.20 29.50 27.70
C ARG A 284 -4.08 30.39 28.19
#